data_AF-A0A256ZG74-F1
#
_entry.id   AF-A0A256ZG74-F1
#
_cell.length_a   1.000
_cell.length_b   1.000
_cell.length_c   1.000
_cell.angle_alpha   90.00
_cell.angle_beta   90.00
_cell.angle_gamma   90.00
#
_symmetry.space_group_name_H-M   'P 1'
#
loop_
_entity.id
_entity.type
_entity.pdbx_description
1 polymer ?
#
loop_
_entity_poly.entity_id
_entity_poly.type
_entity_poly.pdbx_seq_one_letter_code
_entity_poly.pdbx_strand_id
1 'polypeptide(L)' 'MLAILEACEEEGEDLPFAIILEGLREFGISSEAVLDELEAKYGDMPPRVAISMMLRDPSWRDAILRASKAYLKELLEG' A
#
# COMPACT_ATOMS: atom_id res chain seq x y z
N MET A 1 4.73 4.18 1.39
CA MET A 1 3.33 4.05 1.85
C MET A 1 2.37 4.90 1.03
N LEU A 2 2.68 6.17 0.73
CA LEU A 2 1.88 6.96 -0.23
C LEU A 2 1.82 6.28 -1.61
N ALA A 3 2.97 5.97 -2.21
CA ALA A 3 3.06 5.20 -3.47
C ALA A 3 2.31 3.84 -3.46
N ILE A 4 2.20 3.21 -2.29
CA ILE A 4 1.43 1.97 -2.14
C ILE A 4 -0.07 2.28 -2.23
N LEU A 5 -0.54 3.33 -1.56
CA LEU A 5 -1.95 3.74 -1.63
C LEU A 5 -2.34 4.20 -3.03
N GLU A 6 -1.46 4.93 -3.72
CA GLU A 6 -1.67 5.37 -5.11
C GLU A 6 -1.80 4.18 -6.05
N ALA A 7 -0.85 3.24 -6.00
CA ALA A 7 -0.91 2.04 -6.83
C ALA A 7 -2.14 1.14 -6.52
N CYS A 8 -2.57 1.09 -5.26
CA CYS A 8 -3.79 0.39 -4.85
C CYS A 8 -5.09 1.06 -5.33
N GLU A 9 -5.08 2.33 -5.72
CA GLU A 9 -6.26 3.01 -6.27
C GLU A 9 -6.40 2.73 -7.77
N GLU A 10 -5.28 2.72 -8.49
CA GLU A 10 -5.22 2.40 -9.92
C GLU A 10 -5.57 0.93 -10.22
N GLU A 11 -5.16 0.01 -9.34
CA GLU A 11 -5.35 -1.43 -9.53
C GLU A 11 -6.63 -1.98 -8.88
N GLY A 12 -7.39 -2.77 -9.66
CA GLY A 12 -8.68 -3.32 -9.25
C GLY A 12 -8.62 -4.38 -8.15
N GLU A 13 -9.79 -4.70 -7.56
CA GLU A 13 -9.93 -5.71 -6.47
C GLU A 13 -9.57 -7.15 -6.89
N ASP A 14 -9.35 -7.38 -8.19
CA ASP A 14 -9.16 -8.71 -8.78
C ASP A 14 -7.71 -9.22 -8.71
N LEU A 15 -6.74 -8.37 -8.34
CA LEU A 15 -5.33 -8.75 -8.25
C LEU A 15 -4.89 -8.90 -6.78
N PRO A 16 -3.97 -9.84 -6.47
CA PRO A 16 -3.32 -9.90 -5.17
C PRO A 16 -2.44 -8.66 -4.93
N PHE A 17 -2.41 -8.20 -3.69
CA PHE A 17 -1.58 -7.06 -3.26
C PHE A 17 -0.08 -7.28 -3.56
N ALA A 18 0.40 -8.53 -3.56
CA ALA A 18 1.77 -8.86 -3.93
C ALA A 18 2.18 -8.36 -5.34
N ILE A 19 1.26 -8.33 -6.30
CA ILE A 19 1.53 -7.85 -7.67
C ILE A 19 1.86 -6.35 -7.66
N ILE A 20 1.17 -5.57 -6.83
CA ILE A 20 1.45 -4.15 -6.64
C ILE A 20 2.83 -3.96 -6.00
N LEU A 21 3.15 -4.76 -4.98
CA LEU A 21 4.45 -4.70 -4.30
C LEU A 21 5.61 -5.07 -5.23
N GLU A 22 5.41 -6.03 -6.13
CA GLU A 22 6.39 -6.40 -7.16
C GLU A 22 6.65 -5.22 -8.11
N GLY A 23 5.60 -4.56 -8.61
CA GLY A 23 5.77 -3.36 -9.45
C GLY A 23 6.57 -2.27 -8.72
N LEU A 24 6.26 -1.99 -7.46
CA LEU A 24 7.01 -1.03 -6.65
C LEU A 24 8.48 -1.42 -6.47
N ARG A 25 8.77 -2.73 -6.36
CA ARG A 25 10.14 -3.28 -6.28
C ARG A 25 10.90 -3.01 -7.58
N GLU A 26 10.28 -3.26 -8.73
CA GLU A 26 10.90 -3.03 -10.05
C GLU A 26 11.25 -1.56 -10.29
N PHE A 27 10.42 -0.62 -9.83
CA PHE A 27 10.67 0.81 -9.95
C PHE A 27 11.57 1.39 -8.83
N GLY A 28 12.01 0.57 -7.87
CA GLY A 28 12.81 1.02 -6.72
C GLY A 28 12.05 1.97 -5.79
N ILE A 29 10.72 1.87 -5.77
CA ILE A 29 9.83 2.74 -5.00
C ILE A 29 9.55 2.05 -3.67
N SER A 30 10.31 2.40 -2.63
CA SER A 30 10.32 1.85 -1.26
C SER A 30 11.49 0.90 -0.97
N SER A 31 11.73 0.67 0.31
CA SER A 31 12.74 -0.28 0.81
C SER A 31 12.29 -1.72 0.57
N GLU A 32 13.17 -2.58 0.06
CA GLU A 32 12.92 -4.02 -0.13
C GLU A 32 12.43 -4.68 1.15
N ALA A 33 13.08 -4.41 2.29
CA ALA A 33 12.69 -4.99 3.58
C ALA A 33 11.26 -4.63 3.99
N VAL A 34 10.78 -3.43 3.61
CA VAL A 34 9.39 -3.03 3.86
C VAL A 34 8.44 -3.79 2.93
N LEU A 35 8.79 -3.91 1.65
CA LEU A 35 7.97 -4.65 0.68
C LEU A 35 7.86 -6.12 1.06
N ASP A 36 8.95 -6.76 1.48
CA ASP A 36 8.97 -8.16 1.91
C ASP A 36 8.11 -8.40 3.16
N GLU A 37 8.13 -7.48 4.13
CA GLU A 37 7.27 -7.60 5.32
C GLU A 37 5.78 -7.46 4.96
N LEU A 38 5.46 -6.56 4.04
CA LEU A 38 4.09 -6.34 3.56
C LEU A 38 3.59 -7.53 2.74
N GLU A 39 4.43 -8.06 1.86
CA GLU A 39 4.13 -9.24 1.04
C GLU A 39 3.85 -10.45 1.92
N ALA A 40 4.71 -10.71 2.92
CA ALA A 40 4.56 -11.83 3.84
C ALA A 40 3.27 -11.77 4.69
N LYS A 41 2.78 -10.58 5.02
CA LYS A 41 1.60 -10.40 5.90
C LYS A 41 0.29 -10.23 5.14
N TYR A 42 0.33 -9.61 3.95
CA TYR A 42 -0.87 -9.14 3.27
C TYR A 42 -0.90 -9.45 1.76
N GLY A 43 0.16 -10.05 1.20
CA GLY A 43 0.34 -10.20 -0.24
C GLY A 43 -0.78 -10.96 -0.96
N ASP A 44 -1.34 -11.99 -0.31
CA ASP A 44 -2.43 -12.82 -0.87
C ASP A 44 -3.80 -12.13 -0.85
N MET A 45 -3.91 -10.97 -0.20
CA MET A 45 -5.18 -10.26 -0.05
C MET A 45 -5.40 -9.32 -1.25
N PRO A 46 -6.66 -9.02 -1.59
CA PRO A 46 -6.95 -7.88 -2.46
C PRO A 46 -6.40 -6.57 -1.84
N PRO A 47 -5.92 -5.60 -2.65
CA PRO A 47 -5.31 -4.36 -2.21
C PRO A 47 -6.11 -3.61 -1.13
N ARG A 48 -7.42 -3.45 -1.33
CA ARG A 48 -8.30 -2.78 -0.36
C ARG A 48 -8.39 -3.51 0.97
N VAL A 49 -8.38 -4.83 0.93
CA VAL A 49 -8.37 -5.68 2.13
C VAL A 49 -7.03 -5.55 2.84
N ALA A 50 -5.91 -5.60 2.10
CA ALA A 50 -4.57 -5.39 2.65
C ALA A 50 -4.47 -4.04 3.38
N ILE A 51 -4.88 -2.92 2.75
CA ILE A 51 -4.89 -1.60 3.38
C ILE A 51 -5.77 -1.57 4.64
N SER A 52 -6.96 -2.19 4.60
CA SER A 52 -7.83 -2.29 5.77
C SER A 52 -7.19 -3.07 6.92
N MET A 53 -6.47 -4.15 6.60
CA MET A 53 -5.73 -4.95 7.58
C MET A 53 -4.53 -4.17 8.16
N MET A 54 -3.81 -3.43 7.34
CA MET A 54 -2.71 -2.56 7.78
C MET A 54 -3.17 -1.43 8.70
N LEU A 55 -4.36 -0.86 8.49
CA LEU A 55 -4.95 0.11 9.43
C LEU A 55 -5.25 -0.50 10.81
N ARG A 56 -5.55 -1.80 10.85
CA ARG A 56 -5.82 -2.53 12.10
C ARG A 56 -4.53 -2.95 12.78
N ASP A 57 -3.46 -3.22 12.04
CA ASP A 57 -2.14 -3.56 12.57
C ASP A 57 -1.46 -2.32 13.20
N PRO A 58 -1.15 -2.34 14.52
CA PRO A 58 -0.45 -1.24 15.19
C PRO A 58 0.91 -0.89 14.56
N SER A 59 1.61 -1.84 13.95
CA SER A 59 2.90 -1.60 13.29
C SER A 59 2.77 -0.74 12.03
N TRP A 60 1.61 -0.75 11.37
CA TRP A 60 1.40 -0.08 10.09
C TRP A 60 0.39 1.06 10.13
N ARG A 61 -0.50 1.08 11.13
CA ARG A 61 -1.60 2.04 11.26
C ARG A 61 -1.16 3.49 11.06
N ASP A 62 -0.13 3.90 11.77
CA ASP A 62 0.35 5.29 11.72
C ASP A 62 0.95 5.67 10.36
N ALA A 63 1.62 4.73 9.69
CA ALA A 63 2.18 4.94 8.37
C ALA A 63 1.06 5.09 7.32
N ILE A 64 0.03 4.23 7.40
CA ILE A 64 -1.14 4.34 6.53
C ILE A 64 -1.90 5.63 6.77
N LEU A 65 -2.21 6.00 8.02
CA LEU A 65 -2.94 7.24 8.32
C LEU A 65 -2.21 8.49 7.80
N ARG A 66 -0.88 8.54 7.89
CA ARG A 66 -0.08 9.63 7.32
C ARG A 66 -0.17 9.65 5.79
N ALA A 67 -0.02 8.48 5.17
CA ALA A 67 -0.11 8.35 3.72
C ALA A 67 -1.50 8.72 3.19
N SER A 68 -2.58 8.28 3.84
CA SER A 68 -3.95 8.63 3.45
C SER A 68 -4.21 10.13 3.56
N LYS A 69 -3.66 10.81 4.59
CA LYS A 69 -3.76 12.28 4.71
C LYS A 69 -3.01 12.99 3.58
N ALA A 70 -1.84 12.51 3.20
CA ALA A 70 -1.08 13.07 2.08
C ALA A 70 -1.84 12.89 0.76
N TYR A 71 -2.30 11.67 0.48
CA TYR A 71 -3.10 11.33 -0.70
C TYR A 71 -4.37 12.19 -0.83
N LEU A 72 -5.14 12.32 0.27
CA LEU A 72 -6.35 13.17 0.28
C LEU A 72 -6.02 14.65 0.07
N LYS A 73 -4.87 15.12 0.56
CA LYS A 73 -4.44 16.50 0.36
C LYS A 73 -4.12 16.73 -1.13
N GLU A 74 -3.39 15.83 -1.76
CA GLU A 74 -3.07 15.89 -3.19
C GLU A 74 -4.32 15.86 -4.06
N LEU A 75 -5.31 15.02 -3.73
CA LEU A 75 -6.61 14.98 -4.42
C LEU A 75 -7.43 16.27 -4.30
N LEU A 76 -7.31 17.00 -3.19
CA LEU A 76 -8.07 18.23 -2.94
C LEU A 76 -7.39 19.48 -3.49
N GLU A 77 -6.06 19.44 -3.66
CA GLU A 77 -5.25 20.54 -4.19
C GLU A 77 -4.94 20.39 -5.69
N GLY A 78 -5.23 19.21 -6.27
CA GLY A 78 -5.06 18.87 -7.69
C GLY A 78 -6.21 19.27 -8.61
#